data_AF-A0A0C1QKU0-F1
#
_entry.id   AF-A0A0C1QKU0-F1
#
_cell.length_a   1.000
_cell.length_b   1.000
_cell.length_c   1.000
_cell.angle_alpha   90.00
_cell.angle_beta   90.00
_cell.angle_gamma   90.00
#
_symmetry.space_group_name_H-M   'P 1'
#
loop_
_entity.id
_entity.type
_entity.pdbx_description
1 polymer ?
#
loop_
_entity_poly.entity_id
_entity_poly.type
_entity_poly.pdbx_seq_one_letter_code
_entity_poly.pdbx_strand_id
1 'polypeptide(L)' 'MELKNKIWMTGNLDWFAYIGDEEVWLGRRDVPIPLEEGDRWTNSLGFVFEVRNAEIVVVEKVEPPNITW' A
#
# COMPACT_ATOMS: atom_id res chain seq x y z
N MET A 1 0.56 -8.19 -13.32
CA MET A 1 0.62 -6.87 -14.01
C MET A 1 1.97 -6.23 -13.72
N GLU A 2 2.48 -5.36 -14.57
CA GLU A 2 3.63 -4.51 -14.24
C GLU A 2 3.13 -3.21 -13.61
N LEU A 3 3.50 -2.96 -12.35
CA LEU A 3 3.16 -1.72 -11.66
C LEU A 3 4.11 -0.60 -12.09
N LYS A 4 3.57 0.62 -12.23
CA LYS A 4 4.36 1.82 -12.51
C LYS A 4 5.19 2.25 -11.31
N ASN A 5 4.71 1.99 -10.09
CA ASN A 5 5.45 2.32 -8.88
C ASN A 5 6.65 1.40 -8.73
N LYS A 6 7.79 1.99 -8.34
CA LYS A 6 8.89 1.22 -7.80
C LYS A 6 8.51 0.74 -6.41
N ILE A 7 8.32 -0.57 -6.25
CA ILE A 7 7.97 -1.20 -4.98
C ILE A 7 9.12 -2.08 -4.47
N TRP A 8 9.26 -2.20 -3.15
CA TRP A 8 10.20 -3.12 -2.52
C TRP A 8 9.70 -3.57 -1.15
N MET A 9 10.31 -4.63 -0.64
CA MET A 9 10.03 -5.20 0.67
C MET A 9 11.31 -5.27 1.48
N THR A 10 11.26 -4.95 2.77
CA THR A 10 12.36 -5.19 3.71
C THR A 10 12.33 -6.63 4.24
N GLY A 11 13.40 -7.05 4.93
CA GLY A 11 13.47 -8.38 5.58
C GLY A 11 12.40 -8.63 6.66
N ASN A 12 11.71 -7.57 7.12
CA ASN A 12 10.64 -7.67 8.09
C ASN A 12 9.25 -7.86 7.47
N LEU A 13 9.15 -8.00 6.14
CA LEU A 13 7.90 -8.03 5.37
C LEU A 13 7.17 -6.66 5.29
N ASP A 14 7.88 -5.57 5.60
CA ASP A 14 7.36 -4.23 5.39
C ASP A 14 7.52 -3.83 3.92
N TRP A 15 6.42 -3.41 3.32
CA TRP A 15 6.34 -3.00 1.93
C TRP A 15 6.39 -1.48 1.79
N PHE A 16 7.12 -1.04 0.79
CA PHE A 16 7.29 0.36 0.46
C PHE A 16 7.14 0.58 -1.04
N ALA A 17 6.75 1.78 -1.41
CA ALA A 17 6.75 2.25 -2.78
C ALA A 17 7.16 3.71 -2.86
N TYR A 18 7.65 4.12 -4.03
CA TYR A 18 7.59 5.52 -4.41
C TYR A 18 6.22 5.86 -4.96
N ILE A 19 5.55 6.85 -4.35
CA ILE A 19 4.33 7.48 -4.86
C ILE A 19 4.67 8.95 -5.11
N GLY A 20 4.76 9.35 -6.38
CA GLY A 20 5.46 10.57 -6.75
C GLY A 20 6.95 10.48 -6.38
N ASP A 21 7.46 11.50 -5.69
CA ASP A 21 8.85 11.57 -5.21
C ASP A 21 9.01 11.11 -3.74
N GLU A 22 7.91 10.69 -3.09
CA GLU A 22 7.92 10.31 -1.68
C GLU A 22 8.04 8.80 -1.49
N GLU A 23 8.89 8.39 -0.55
CA GLU A 23 8.92 7.03 -0.05
C GLU A 23 7.74 6.81 0.90
N VAL A 24 6.85 5.91 0.55
CA VAL A 24 5.61 5.65 1.29
C VAL A 24 5.60 4.21 1.78
N TRP A 25 5.34 4.04 3.08
CA TRP A 25 5.10 2.73 3.69
C TRP A 25 3.68 2.24 3.38
N LEU A 26 3.59 1.15 2.62
CA LEU A 26 2.31 0.58 2.17
C LEU A 26 1.62 -0.28 3.22
N GLY A 27 2.39 -0.79 4.18
CA GLY A 27 1.91 -1.75 5.16
C GLY A 27 2.82 -2.98 5.24
N ARG A 28 2.40 -3.93 6.07
CA ARG A 28 3.11 -5.20 6.26
C ARG A 28 2.32 -6.37 5.67
N ARG A 29 1.44 -6.98 6.48
CA ARG A 29 0.57 -8.09 6.05
C ARG A 29 -0.70 -7.62 5.35
N ASP A 30 -1.00 -6.32 5.41
CA ASP A 30 -2.21 -5.74 4.84
C ASP A 30 -2.11 -5.52 3.32
N VAL A 31 -0.89 -5.58 2.77
CA VAL A 31 -0.65 -5.39 1.33
C VAL A 31 -1.08 -6.65 0.57
N PRO A 32 -2.00 -6.54 -0.41
CA PRO A 32 -2.38 -7.67 -1.26
C PRO A 32 -1.18 -8.20 -2.05
N ILE A 33 -1.05 -9.52 -2.14
CA ILE A 33 0.03 -10.19 -2.88
C ILE A 33 -0.56 -11.36 -3.67
N PRO A 34 -0.46 -11.38 -5.02
CA PRO A 34 0.10 -10.33 -5.88
C PRO A 34 -0.79 -9.07 -5.88
N LEU A 35 -0.21 -7.92 -6.22
CA LEU A 35 -0.98 -6.69 -6.46
C LEU A 35 -1.61 -6.74 -7.86
N GLU A 36 -2.92 -6.48 -7.91
CA GLU A 36 -3.74 -6.45 -9.10
C GLU A 36 -4.53 -5.14 -9.22
N GLU A 37 -5.02 -4.83 -10.42
CA GLU A 37 -5.82 -3.63 -10.65
C GLU A 37 -7.13 -3.66 -9.85
N GLY A 38 -7.46 -2.55 -9.19
CA GLY A 38 -8.62 -2.44 -8.32
C GLY A 38 -8.40 -2.96 -6.90
N ASP A 39 -7.23 -3.53 -6.59
CA ASP A 39 -6.87 -3.87 -5.21
C ASP A 39 -6.91 -2.62 -4.34
N ARG A 40 -7.59 -2.72 -3.21
CA ARG A 40 -7.75 -1.64 -2.24
C ARG A 40 -7.50 -2.16 -0.83
N TRP A 41 -6.64 -1.48 -0.07
CA TRP A 41 -6.33 -1.86 1.30
C TRP A 41 -6.09 -0.64 2.18
N THR A 42 -6.14 -0.84 3.50
CA THR A 42 -5.83 0.19 4.49
C THR A 42 -4.67 -0.29 5.34
N ASN A 43 -3.60 0.49 5.47
CA ASN A 43 -2.49 0.12 6.35
C ASN A 43 -2.79 0.45 7.81
N SER A 44 -1.94 -0.02 8.74
CA SER A 44 -2.12 0.21 10.17
C SER A 44 -2.05 1.68 10.61
N LEU A 45 -1.54 2.57 9.75
CA LEU A 45 -1.56 4.00 10.00
C LEU A 45 -2.88 4.65 9.58
N GLY A 46 -3.76 3.94 8.86
CA GLY A 46 -5.02 4.47 8.32
C GLY A 46 -4.88 5.12 6.93
N PHE A 47 -3.79 4.88 6.19
CA PHE A 47 -3.74 5.26 4.78
C PHE A 47 -4.48 4.22 3.95
N VAL A 48 -5.39 4.67 3.10
CA VAL A 48 -6.12 3.83 2.14
C VAL A 48 -5.44 3.93 0.79
N PHE A 49 -5.04 2.78 0.25
CA PHE A 49 -4.40 2.68 -1.05
C PHE A 49 -5.31 1.96 -2.03
N GLU A 50 -5.19 2.29 -3.31
CA GLU A 50 -5.83 1.55 -4.40
C GLU A 50 -4.89 1.46 -5.60
N VAL A 51 -4.90 0.32 -6.30
CA VAL A 51 -4.23 0.18 -7.59
C VAL A 51 -5.16 0.68 -8.69
N ARG A 52 -4.81 1.80 -9.33
CA ARG A 52 -5.53 2.41 -10.45
C ARG A 52 -4.60 2.65 -11.63
N ASN A 53 -4.97 2.16 -12.81
CA ASN A 53 -4.18 2.24 -14.02
C ASN A 53 -2.74 1.76 -13.84
N ALA A 54 -2.57 0.60 -13.19
CA ALA A 54 -1.29 0.01 -12.82
C ALA A 54 -0.43 0.90 -11.88
N GLU A 55 -1.04 1.81 -11.13
CA GLU A 55 -0.37 2.70 -10.18
C GLU A 55 -1.04 2.62 -8.80
N ILE A 56 -0.25 2.41 -7.75
CA ILE A 56 -0.66 2.53 -6.36
C ILE A 56 -0.81 4.02 -6.04
N VAL A 57 -2.02 4.41 -5.65
CA VAL A 57 -2.33 5.78 -5.21
C VAL A 57 -2.86 5.78 -3.78
N VAL A 58 -2.56 6.85 -3.04
CA VAL A 58 -3.25 7.14 -1.77
C VAL A 58 -4.62 7.72 -2.10
N VAL A 59 -5.68 7.05 -1.68
CA VAL A 59 -7.06 7.48 -1.94
C VAL A 59 -7.54 8.43 -0.85
N GLU A 60 -7.27 8.08 0.42
CA GLU A 60 -7.71 8.85 1.57
C GLU A 60 -6.91 8.49 2.83
N LYS A 61 -7.11 9.30 3.87
CA LYS A 61 -6.66 9.02 5.23
C LYS A 61 -7.87 8.83 6.12
N VAL A 62 -7.99 7.66 6.72
CA VAL A 62 -9.03 7.31 7.70
C VAL A 62 -8.42 7.16 9.09
N GLU A 63 -9.29 7.08 10.11
CA GLU A 63 -8.84 6.66 11.43
C GLU A 63 -8.18 5.28 11.34
N PRO A 64 -7.01 5.08 11.99
CA PRO A 64 -6.34 3.79 11.99
C PRO A 64 -7.30 2.67 12.41
N PRO A 65 -7.30 1.51 11.72
CA PRO A 65 -8.14 0.40 12.11
C PRO A 65 -7.85 0.02 13.56
N ASN A 66 -8.90 -0.07 14.37
CA ASN A 66 -8.75 -0.40 15.79
C ASN A 66 -8.58 -1.92 15.92
N ILE A 67 -7.34 -2.40 15.81
CA ILE A 67 -7.01 -3.83 15.87
C ILE A 67 -6.93 -4.24 17.34
N THR A 68 -8.06 -4.63 17.94
CA THR A 68 -8.07 -5.28 19.25
C THR A 68 -7.80 -6.77 19.06
N TRP A 69 -6.68 -7.25 19.62
CA TRP A 69 -6.32 -8.68 19.66
C TRP A 69 -7.16 -9.45 20.67
#